data_AF-A0A0B5FLH5-F1
#
_entry.id   AF-A0A0B5FLH5-F1
#
_cell.length_a   1.000
_cell.length_b   1.000
_cell.length_c   1.000
_cell.angle_alpha   90.00
_cell.angle_beta   90.00
_cell.angle_gamma   90.00
#
_symmetry.space_group_name_H-M   'P 1'
#
loop_
_entity.id
_entity.type
_entity.pdbx_description
1 polymer ?
#
loop_
_entity_poly.entity_id
_entity_poly.type
_entity_poly.pdbx_seq_one_letter_code
_entity_poly.pdbx_strand_id
1 'polypeptide(L)'
;MQTQPESSLYQRHLYSIDIYDEDTVLTDYTEEAHKRYLVEKDQLMKFFRSNICFKPEKGLIQVETDGIKSIYIYDLAPQTRTIMVLARNAKEPQAFEVEVPGLIVKASISESNQGFTVHSLNLACYAGRKWTDKKPLYELALPNISDTSLCLGSGASDIEARTAREAIEFAIFETPFNTHNNICGKANLSFQAFHQKHQGRFPFSQLNRVDWNPLEKEARDFY
;
A
#
# COMPACT_ATOMS: atom_id res chain seq x y z
N MET A 1 -21.04 -25.54 45.54
CA MET A 1 -20.10 -24.70 44.77
C MET A 1 -19.55 -25.55 43.64
N GLN A 2 -20.09 -25.41 42.43
CA GLN A 2 -19.53 -26.05 41.24
C GLN A 2 -18.58 -25.06 40.59
N THR A 3 -17.30 -25.41 40.61
CA THR A 3 -16.26 -24.75 39.78
C THR A 3 -16.63 -24.95 38.32
N GLN A 4 -16.91 -23.85 37.60
CA GLN A 4 -17.04 -23.87 36.15
C GLN A 4 -15.71 -24.35 35.54
N PRO A 5 -15.74 -25.26 34.56
CA PRO A 5 -14.54 -25.57 33.80
C PRO A 5 -14.22 -24.37 32.90
N GLU A 6 -13.01 -23.83 33.02
CA GLU A 6 -12.41 -22.99 31.98
C GLU A 6 -12.28 -23.83 30.71
N SER A 7 -13.21 -23.67 29.75
CA SER A 7 -13.10 -24.28 28.43
C SER A 7 -12.96 -23.21 27.35
N SER A 8 -11.71 -22.76 27.18
CA SER A 8 -11.26 -22.00 26.00
C SER A 8 -11.23 -22.84 24.70
N LEU A 9 -11.99 -23.94 24.64
CA LEU A 9 -11.97 -24.94 23.56
C LEU A 9 -13.29 -25.03 22.75
N TYR A 10 -14.31 -24.23 23.08
CA TYR A 10 -15.56 -24.21 22.31
C TYR A 10 -15.77 -22.85 21.64
N GLN A 11 -16.01 -22.87 20.33
CA GLN A 11 -16.41 -21.69 19.56
C GLN A 11 -17.80 -21.24 20.05
N ARG A 12 -17.86 -20.08 20.71
CA ARG A 12 -19.12 -19.47 21.11
C ARG A 12 -19.70 -18.69 19.92
N HIS A 13 -20.91 -19.07 19.50
CA HIS A 13 -21.70 -18.26 18.58
C HIS A 13 -22.21 -17.05 19.36
N LEU A 14 -21.74 -15.86 19.01
CA LEU A 14 -22.09 -14.63 19.72
C LEU A 14 -23.21 -13.86 19.04
N TYR A 15 -23.19 -13.81 17.69
CA TYR A 15 -24.20 -13.08 16.91
C TYR A 15 -24.48 -13.80 15.58
N SER A 16 -25.72 -13.75 15.10
CA SER A 16 -26.08 -14.08 13.71
C SER A 16 -26.66 -12.86 13.02
N ILE A 17 -26.44 -12.78 11.71
CA ILE A 17 -27.05 -11.78 10.84
C ILE A 17 -27.84 -12.55 9.79
N ASP A 18 -29.16 -12.48 9.88
CA ASP A 18 -30.08 -13.09 8.92
C ASP A 18 -30.54 -12.00 7.94
N ILE A 19 -30.34 -12.23 6.63
CA ILE A 19 -30.72 -11.30 5.57
C ILE A 19 -31.93 -11.91 4.85
N TYR A 20 -33.06 -11.22 4.91
CA TYR A 20 -34.28 -11.52 4.17
C TYR A 20 -34.47 -10.51 3.06
N ASP A 21 -35.40 -10.76 2.14
CA ASP A 21 -35.62 -9.90 0.96
C ASP A 21 -35.92 -8.43 1.33
N GLU A 22 -36.57 -8.19 2.47
CA GLU A 22 -36.98 -6.85 2.91
C GLU A 22 -36.29 -6.37 4.19
N ASP A 23 -35.65 -7.26 4.96
CA ASP A 23 -35.19 -6.99 6.32
C ASP A 23 -33.81 -7.60 6.60
N THR A 24 -33.02 -6.95 7.47
CA THR A 24 -31.82 -7.54 8.07
C THR A 24 -32.00 -7.64 9.58
N VAL A 25 -31.82 -8.84 10.13
CA VAL A 25 -32.02 -9.13 11.55
C VAL A 25 -30.71 -9.53 12.20
N LEU A 26 -30.30 -8.78 13.24
CA LEU A 26 -29.18 -9.16 14.11
C LEU A 26 -29.72 -9.90 15.33
N THR A 27 -29.24 -11.13 15.55
CA THR A 27 -29.56 -11.91 16.74
C THR A 27 -28.35 -11.95 17.67
N ASP A 28 -28.55 -11.63 18.95
CA ASP A 28 -27.54 -11.67 20.01
C ASP A 28 -27.72 -12.91 20.89
N TYR A 29 -26.69 -13.76 20.96
CA TYR A 29 -26.64 -15.02 21.70
C TYR A 29 -25.83 -14.93 23.00
N THR A 30 -25.40 -13.73 23.41
CA THR A 30 -24.55 -13.54 24.59
C THR A 30 -25.29 -13.71 25.92
N GLU A 31 -26.62 -13.58 25.91
CA GLU A 31 -27.51 -13.80 27.06
C GLU A 31 -28.36 -15.08 26.89
N GLU A 32 -28.87 -15.66 28.00
CA GLU A 32 -29.72 -16.88 27.98
C GLU A 32 -31.02 -16.69 27.20
N ALA A 33 -31.53 -15.46 27.10
CA ALA A 33 -32.65 -15.10 26.26
C ALA A 33 -32.14 -14.30 25.04
N HIS A 34 -32.22 -14.91 23.87
CA HIS A 34 -31.73 -14.29 22.63
C HIS A 34 -32.53 -13.04 22.28
N LYS A 35 -31.83 -11.95 21.96
CA LYS A 35 -32.45 -10.69 21.53
C LYS A 35 -32.33 -10.57 20.01
N ARG A 36 -33.40 -10.12 19.34
CA ARG A 36 -33.43 -9.88 17.90
C ARG A 36 -33.68 -8.41 17.64
N TYR A 37 -32.84 -7.82 16.79
CA TYR A 37 -32.92 -6.42 16.39
C TYR A 37 -33.16 -6.36 14.89
N LEU A 38 -34.13 -5.55 14.45
CA LEU A 38 -34.21 -5.15 13.06
C LEU A 38 -33.17 -4.06 12.83
N VAL A 39 -32.28 -4.25 11.87
CA VAL A 39 -31.12 -3.39 11.66
C VAL A 39 -31.13 -2.87 10.24
N GLU A 40 -31.09 -1.55 10.09
CA GLU A 40 -30.90 -0.93 8.77
C GLU A 40 -29.49 -1.20 8.26
N LYS A 41 -29.31 -1.25 6.94
CA LYS A 41 -28.01 -1.45 6.28
C LYS A 41 -26.91 -0.53 6.86
N ASP A 42 -27.22 0.74 7.08
CA ASP A 42 -26.26 1.72 7.61
C ASP A 42 -25.88 1.48 9.07
N GLN A 43 -26.76 0.86 9.85
CA GLN A 43 -26.50 0.48 11.24
C GLN A 43 -25.64 -0.79 11.31
N LEU A 44 -25.87 -1.75 10.42
CA LEU A 44 -25.03 -2.93 10.28
C LEU A 44 -23.58 -2.54 9.89
N MET A 45 -23.45 -1.63 8.94
CA MET A 45 -22.15 -1.07 8.54
C MET A 45 -21.45 -0.31 9.66
N LYS A 46 -22.19 0.21 10.65
CA LYS A 46 -21.63 0.80 11.88
C LYS A 46 -21.25 -0.25 12.91
N PHE A 47 -21.95 -1.38 13.01
CA PHE A 47 -21.65 -2.48 13.93
C PHE A 47 -20.29 -3.15 13.64
N PHE A 48 -19.96 -3.39 12.37
CA PHE A 48 -18.64 -3.90 11.98
C PHE A 48 -17.48 -2.91 12.22
N ARG A 49 -17.76 -1.68 12.65
CA ARG A 49 -16.73 -0.66 12.91
C ARG A 49 -16.18 -0.66 14.34
N SER A 50 -16.60 -1.56 15.24
CA SER A 50 -16.10 -1.59 16.63
C SER A 50 -15.03 -2.66 16.91
N ASN A 51 -13.79 -2.20 17.16
CA ASN A 51 -12.63 -2.87 17.77
C ASN A 51 -12.18 -4.23 17.20
N ILE A 52 -11.99 -4.28 15.88
CA ILE A 52 -10.89 -5.06 15.30
C ILE A 52 -9.60 -4.42 15.81
N CYS A 53 -8.72 -5.20 16.44
CA CYS A 53 -7.39 -4.73 16.80
C CYS A 53 -6.63 -4.49 15.50
N PHE A 54 -6.79 -3.29 14.92
CA PHE A 54 -6.08 -2.82 13.74
C PHE A 54 -4.62 -2.77 14.16
N LYS A 55 -3.87 -3.84 13.90
CA LYS A 55 -2.42 -3.71 13.81
C LYS A 55 -2.21 -3.03 12.47
N PRO A 56 -1.97 -1.71 12.43
CA PRO A 56 -1.68 -1.06 11.17
C PRO A 56 -0.53 -1.85 10.53
N GLU A 57 -0.68 -2.17 9.25
CA GLU A 57 0.37 -2.83 8.49
C GLU A 57 1.69 -2.09 8.75
N LYS A 58 2.79 -2.82 8.88
CA LYS A 58 4.08 -2.22 9.21
C LYS A 58 4.35 -1.04 8.26
N GLY A 59 4.73 0.10 8.80
CA GLY A 59 5.04 1.29 8.01
C GLY A 59 3.83 2.05 7.47
N LEU A 60 2.58 1.60 7.69
CA LEU A 60 1.40 2.37 7.32
C LEU A 60 1.37 3.68 8.14
N ILE A 61 1.35 4.81 7.44
CA ILE A 61 1.24 6.15 8.01
C ILE A 61 -0.24 6.56 8.07
N GLN A 62 -0.95 6.43 6.95
CA GLN A 62 -2.31 6.90 6.79
C GLN A 62 -3.03 6.06 5.75
N VAL A 63 -4.34 5.86 5.95
CA VAL A 63 -5.25 5.32 4.94
C VAL A 63 -6.48 6.24 4.86
N GLU A 64 -6.88 6.59 3.65
CA GLU A 64 -8.16 7.23 3.36
C GLU A 64 -8.98 6.32 2.45
N THR A 65 -10.28 6.24 2.66
CA THR A 65 -11.16 5.42 1.80
C THR A 65 -12.47 6.15 1.55
N ASP A 66 -13.03 5.97 0.36
CA ASP A 66 -14.40 6.37 -0.01
C ASP A 66 -15.37 5.17 -0.04
N GLY A 67 -14.89 3.96 0.26
CA GLY A 67 -15.65 2.71 0.21
C GLY A 67 -15.50 1.94 -1.12
N ILE A 68 -14.91 2.54 -2.15
CA ILE A 68 -14.62 1.90 -3.45
C ILE A 68 -13.11 1.87 -3.70
N LYS A 69 -12.44 2.99 -3.41
CA LYS A 69 -10.99 3.16 -3.50
C LYS A 69 -10.43 3.60 -2.16
N SER A 70 -9.21 3.14 -1.90
CA SER A 70 -8.45 3.46 -0.71
C SER A 70 -7.09 4.04 -1.12
N ILE A 71 -6.73 5.18 -0.54
CA ILE A 71 -5.43 5.80 -0.65
C ILE A 71 -4.61 5.39 0.56
N TYR A 72 -3.53 4.67 0.33
CA TYR A 72 -2.60 4.24 1.37
C TYR A 72 -1.32 5.06 1.31
N ILE A 73 -0.80 5.44 2.48
CA ILE A 73 0.49 6.11 2.63
C ILE A 73 1.39 5.25 3.52
N TYR A 74 2.53 4.83 2.99
CA TYR A 74 3.50 3.97 3.68
C TYR A 74 4.89 4.62 3.81
N ASP A 75 5.52 4.42 4.96
CA ASP A 75 6.98 4.50 5.16
C ASP A 75 7.58 3.10 4.97
N LEU A 76 8.14 2.87 3.79
CA LEU A 76 8.94 1.68 3.51
C LEU A 76 10.38 1.97 3.92
N ALA A 77 10.72 1.58 5.16
CA ALA A 77 12.05 1.77 5.72
C ALA A 77 13.16 1.21 4.80
N PRO A 78 14.39 1.77 4.85
CA PRO A 78 15.49 1.33 4.01
C PRO A 78 15.71 -0.19 4.13
N GLN A 79 15.81 -0.83 2.97
CA GLN A 79 16.06 -2.26 2.90
C GLN A 79 17.52 -2.55 3.22
N THR A 80 17.79 -3.57 4.03
CA THR A 80 19.18 -3.99 4.32
C THR A 80 19.80 -4.80 3.20
N ARG A 81 18.99 -5.23 2.22
CA ARG A 81 19.39 -6.06 1.08
C ARG A 81 19.23 -5.26 -0.20
N THR A 82 20.11 -5.51 -1.16
CA THR A 82 19.94 -5.06 -2.53
C THR A 82 18.72 -5.75 -3.14
N ILE A 83 17.98 -5.01 -3.96
CA ILE A 83 16.81 -5.49 -4.70
C ILE A 83 17.20 -5.65 -6.17
N MET A 84 16.66 -6.67 -6.84
CA MET A 84 16.81 -6.84 -8.28
C MET A 84 15.76 -6.01 -9.01
N VAL A 85 16.19 -5.02 -9.78
CA VAL A 85 15.33 -4.24 -10.68
C VAL A 85 15.47 -4.76 -12.09
N LEU A 86 14.35 -5.11 -12.73
CA LEU A 86 14.32 -5.53 -14.12
C LEU A 86 14.00 -4.33 -15.02
N ALA A 87 14.93 -3.90 -15.86
CA ALA A 87 14.74 -2.81 -16.81
C ALA A 87 14.75 -3.30 -18.26
N ARG A 88 13.73 -2.93 -19.04
CA ARG A 88 13.56 -3.34 -20.45
C ARG A 88 14.17 -2.32 -21.43
N ASN A 89 15.49 -2.32 -21.57
CA ASN A 89 16.19 -1.53 -22.60
C ASN A 89 16.35 -2.28 -23.95
N ALA A 90 16.06 -3.59 -23.99
CA ALA A 90 16.26 -4.47 -25.15
C ALA A 90 15.10 -5.48 -25.31
N LYS A 91 15.20 -6.43 -26.26
CA LYS A 91 14.22 -7.52 -26.43
C LYS A 91 14.03 -8.37 -25.16
N GLU A 92 15.03 -8.43 -24.29
CA GLU A 92 14.98 -9.14 -23.01
C GLU A 92 15.21 -8.16 -21.83
N PRO A 93 14.49 -8.33 -20.70
CA PRO A 93 14.72 -7.56 -19.48
C PRO A 93 16.13 -7.80 -18.93
N GLN A 94 16.82 -6.72 -18.54
CA GLN A 94 18.11 -6.80 -17.85
C GLN A 94 17.92 -6.57 -16.35
N ALA A 95 18.65 -7.34 -15.53
CA ALA A 95 18.53 -7.29 -14.09
C ALA A 95 19.67 -6.45 -13.46
N PHE A 96 19.31 -5.53 -12.57
CA PHE A 96 20.22 -4.60 -11.92
C PHE A 96 20.05 -4.68 -10.40
N GLU A 97 21.14 -4.96 -9.68
CA GLU A 97 21.15 -4.89 -8.22
C GLU A 97 21.18 -3.43 -7.75
N VAL A 98 20.24 -3.05 -6.89
CA VAL A 98 20.13 -1.69 -6.36
C VAL A 98 19.94 -1.65 -4.85
N GLU A 99 20.60 -0.71 -4.17
CA GLU A 99 20.46 -0.47 -2.73
C GLU A 99 19.35 0.56 -2.50
N VAL A 100 18.11 0.10 -2.32
CA VAL A 100 16.96 1.01 -2.25
C VAL A 100 16.93 1.77 -0.91
N PRO A 101 16.96 3.13 -0.94
CA PRO A 101 16.83 3.94 0.27
C PRO A 101 15.43 3.80 0.89
N GLY A 102 15.20 4.44 2.04
CA GLY A 102 13.85 4.52 2.60
C GLY A 102 12.92 5.27 1.64
N LEU A 103 11.71 4.75 1.44
CA LEU A 103 10.71 5.29 0.53
C LEU A 103 9.48 5.76 1.31
N ILE A 104 8.92 6.89 0.90
CA ILE A 104 7.53 7.22 1.16
C ILE A 104 6.72 6.91 -0.08
N VAL A 105 5.63 6.18 0.10
CA VAL A 105 4.74 5.75 -0.98
C VAL A 105 3.32 6.19 -0.69
N LYS A 106 2.66 6.78 -1.68
CA LYS A 106 1.22 7.05 -1.71
C LYS A 106 0.62 6.25 -2.86
N ALA A 107 -0.29 5.34 -2.56
CA ALA A 107 -0.88 4.42 -3.53
C ALA A 107 -2.40 4.51 -3.51
N SER A 108 -3.04 4.59 -4.67
CA SER A 108 -4.49 4.40 -4.80
C SER A 108 -4.78 2.95 -5.16
N ILE A 109 -5.59 2.27 -4.36
CA ILE A 109 -5.86 0.84 -4.49
C ILE A 109 -7.37 0.59 -4.41
N SER A 110 -7.87 -0.33 -5.24
CA SER A 110 -9.18 -0.97 -5.02
C SER A 110 -8.97 -2.43 -4.63
N GLU A 111 -9.81 -2.91 -3.71
CA GLU A 111 -9.82 -4.30 -3.29
C GLU A 111 -11.02 -5.00 -3.93
N SER A 112 -10.78 -6.20 -4.47
CA SER A 112 -11.82 -7.09 -4.99
C SER A 112 -11.66 -8.47 -4.38
N ASN A 113 -12.66 -9.33 -4.58
CA ASN A 113 -12.58 -10.73 -4.14
C ASN A 113 -11.41 -11.52 -4.77
N GLN A 114 -10.79 -10.99 -5.82
CA GLN A 114 -9.70 -11.64 -6.57
C GLN A 114 -8.32 -11.04 -6.26
N GLY A 115 -8.24 -9.97 -5.46
CA GLY A 115 -6.97 -9.35 -5.08
C GLY A 115 -7.04 -7.82 -5.05
N PHE A 116 -5.87 -7.19 -5.23
CA PHE A 116 -5.71 -5.75 -5.17
C PHE A 116 -5.37 -5.19 -6.55
N THR A 117 -6.06 -4.12 -6.94
CA THR A 117 -5.74 -3.37 -8.15
C THR A 117 -5.09 -2.05 -7.75
N VAL A 118 -3.82 -1.84 -8.15
CA VAL A 118 -3.10 -0.59 -7.90
C VAL A 118 -3.35 0.38 -9.06
N HIS A 119 -4.03 1.49 -8.79
CA HIS A 119 -4.43 2.48 -9.80
C HIS A 119 -3.35 3.54 -10.02
N SER A 120 -2.68 3.95 -8.94
CA SER A 120 -1.61 4.95 -9.00
C SER A 120 -0.60 4.69 -7.89
N LEU A 121 0.66 5.03 -8.17
CA LEU A 121 1.76 4.96 -7.22
C LEU A 121 2.60 6.22 -7.35
N ASN A 122 2.64 6.98 -6.26
CA ASN A 122 3.57 8.08 -6.08
C ASN A 122 4.58 7.67 -5.03
N LEU A 123 5.87 7.82 -5.30
CA LEU A 123 6.92 7.54 -4.34
C LEU A 123 8.05 8.55 -4.40
N ALA A 124 8.68 8.76 -3.26
CA ALA A 124 9.92 9.50 -3.14
C ALA A 124 10.82 8.85 -2.09
N CYS A 125 12.12 9.04 -2.20
CA CYS A 125 13.08 8.51 -1.24
C CYS A 125 13.56 9.57 -0.25
N TYR A 126 14.04 9.12 0.91
CA TYR A 126 14.56 9.98 1.96
C TYR A 126 15.85 9.43 2.56
N ALA A 127 16.66 10.32 3.15
CA ALA A 127 17.90 9.95 3.80
C ALA A 127 17.71 9.52 5.27
N GLY A 128 18.46 8.49 5.67
CA GLY A 128 18.50 7.95 7.03
C GLY A 128 17.54 6.79 7.27
N ARG A 129 17.26 6.46 8.54
CA ARG A 129 16.59 5.21 8.94
C ARG A 129 15.06 5.27 9.03
N LYS A 130 14.49 6.47 9.16
CA LYS A 130 13.06 6.70 9.36
C LYS A 130 12.67 8.03 8.75
N TRP A 131 11.50 8.12 8.15
CA TRP A 131 10.99 9.39 7.65
C TRP A 131 10.47 10.30 8.76
N THR A 132 10.54 11.61 8.51
CA THR A 132 9.90 12.66 9.31
C THR A 132 9.41 13.72 8.33
N ASP A 133 8.28 14.36 8.62
CA ASP A 133 7.70 15.49 7.88
C ASP A 133 8.72 16.60 7.48
N LYS A 134 9.75 16.82 8.30
CA LYS A 134 10.80 17.82 8.04
C LYS A 134 11.90 17.37 7.08
N LYS A 135 11.95 16.09 6.70
CA LYS A 135 13.04 15.58 5.85
C LYS A 135 12.78 15.90 4.39
N PRO A 136 13.80 16.35 3.64
CA PRO A 136 13.69 16.49 2.21
C PRO A 136 13.42 15.12 1.57
N LEU A 137 12.51 15.13 0.60
CA LEU A 137 12.23 14.01 -0.27
C LEU A 137 12.97 14.19 -1.59
N TYR A 138 13.36 13.08 -2.19
CA TYR A 138 14.10 13.04 -3.44
C TYR A 138 13.45 12.05 -4.41
N GLU A 139 13.53 12.37 -5.69
CA GLU A 139 13.14 11.46 -6.76
C GLU A 139 13.99 10.19 -6.68
N LEU A 140 13.33 9.04 -6.73
CA LEU A 140 14.01 7.75 -6.80
C LEU A 140 14.51 7.54 -8.22
N ALA A 141 15.82 7.36 -8.40
CA ALA A 141 16.45 7.23 -9.73
C ALA A 141 16.27 5.82 -10.35
N LEU A 142 15.02 5.39 -10.52
CA LEU A 142 14.64 4.19 -11.26
C LEU A 142 13.96 4.57 -12.60
N PRO A 143 13.92 3.67 -13.60
CA PRO A 143 13.14 3.90 -14.80
C PRO A 143 11.64 4.07 -14.50
N ASN A 144 10.90 4.70 -15.42
CA ASN A 144 9.47 5.01 -15.34
C ASN A 144 8.99 5.82 -14.14
N ILE A 145 9.90 6.38 -13.36
CA ILE A 145 9.58 7.37 -12.34
C ILE A 145 9.80 8.75 -12.96
N SER A 146 8.83 9.65 -12.80
CA SER A 146 8.97 11.06 -13.14
C SER A 146 8.49 11.88 -11.95
N ASP A 147 9.38 12.69 -11.38
CA ASP A 147 9.14 13.46 -10.16
C ASP A 147 8.82 12.51 -8.98
N THR A 148 7.54 12.26 -8.70
CA THR A 148 7.12 11.22 -7.74
C THR A 148 6.31 10.10 -8.38
N SER A 149 5.80 10.27 -9.58
CA SER A 149 4.85 9.33 -10.18
C SER A 149 5.58 8.14 -10.79
N LEU A 150 5.18 6.92 -10.42
CA LEU A 150 5.59 5.69 -11.08
C LEU A 150 4.57 5.30 -12.14
N CYS A 151 5.01 5.17 -13.39
CA CYS A 151 4.17 4.64 -14.45
C CYS A 151 4.03 3.11 -14.31
N LEU A 152 2.80 2.65 -14.04
CA LEU A 152 2.44 1.24 -13.89
C LEU A 152 2.27 0.52 -15.24
N GLY A 153 2.33 1.24 -16.36
CA GLY A 153 2.05 0.72 -17.70
C GLY A 153 0.55 0.54 -17.98
N SER A 154 0.21 -0.21 -19.03
CA SER A 154 -1.16 -0.46 -19.47
C SER A 154 -1.94 -1.45 -18.59
N GLY A 155 -1.35 -1.93 -17.50
CA GLY A 155 -1.97 -2.87 -16.57
C GLY A 155 -2.22 -2.21 -15.23
N ALA A 156 -3.46 -1.78 -14.99
CA ALA A 156 -4.07 -1.98 -13.69
C ALA A 156 -4.16 -3.51 -13.51
N SER A 157 -3.03 -4.14 -13.22
CA SER A 157 -2.91 -5.58 -13.13
C SER A 157 -3.48 -5.96 -11.79
N ASP A 158 -4.46 -6.86 -11.75
CA ASP A 158 -4.87 -7.46 -10.50
C ASP A 158 -3.68 -8.21 -9.91
N ILE A 159 -3.21 -7.75 -8.75
CA ILE A 159 -2.10 -8.36 -8.04
C ILE A 159 -2.70 -9.33 -7.03
N GLU A 160 -2.34 -10.60 -7.17
CA GLU A 160 -2.61 -11.64 -6.17
C GLU A 160 -1.74 -11.38 -4.92
N ALA A 161 -2.16 -10.42 -4.09
CA ALA A 161 -1.52 -10.06 -2.83
C ALA A 161 -2.48 -10.30 -1.67
N ARG A 162 -1.93 -10.58 -0.47
CA ARG A 162 -2.73 -10.75 0.75
C ARG A 162 -2.98 -9.43 1.47
N THR A 163 -2.15 -8.42 1.20
CA THR A 163 -2.23 -7.10 1.83
C THR A 163 -1.99 -5.98 0.81
N ALA A 164 -2.46 -4.78 1.12
CA ALA A 164 -2.22 -3.60 0.30
C ALA A 164 -0.71 -3.30 0.19
N ARG A 165 0.05 -3.48 1.27
CA ARG A 165 1.51 -3.34 1.25
C ARG A 165 2.18 -4.32 0.28
N GLU A 166 1.81 -5.60 0.30
CA GLU A 166 2.36 -6.59 -0.63
C GLU A 166 2.10 -6.21 -2.09
N ALA A 167 0.88 -5.74 -2.40
CA ALA A 167 0.54 -5.25 -3.73
C ALA A 167 1.42 -4.06 -4.16
N ILE A 168 1.67 -3.12 -3.26
CA ILE A 168 2.56 -1.97 -3.49
C ILE A 168 4.00 -2.43 -3.71
N GLU A 169 4.54 -3.30 -2.85
CA GLU A 169 5.92 -3.79 -2.97
C GLU A 169 6.11 -4.57 -4.28
N PHE A 170 5.14 -5.40 -4.67
CA PHE A 170 5.14 -6.11 -5.96
C PHE A 170 5.16 -5.13 -7.15
N ALA A 171 4.29 -4.11 -7.12
CA ALA A 171 4.22 -3.11 -8.18
C ALA A 171 5.51 -2.29 -8.33
N ILE A 172 6.22 -2.00 -7.23
CA ILE A 172 7.47 -1.22 -7.26
C ILE A 172 8.67 -2.10 -7.63
N PHE A 173 8.77 -3.32 -7.09
CA PHE A 173 10.02 -4.10 -7.13
C PHE A 173 9.98 -5.34 -8.03
N GLU A 174 8.82 -5.95 -8.23
CA GLU A 174 8.70 -7.19 -9.00
C GLU A 174 8.17 -6.96 -10.42
N THR A 175 7.56 -5.80 -10.67
CA THR A 175 7.09 -5.43 -12.00
C THR A 175 8.25 -4.91 -12.87
N PRO A 176 8.53 -5.52 -14.04
CA PRO A 176 9.58 -5.03 -14.91
C PRO A 176 9.29 -3.62 -15.41
N PHE A 177 10.25 -2.71 -15.24
CA PHE A 177 10.13 -1.35 -15.73
C PHE A 177 10.24 -1.36 -17.26
N ASN A 178 9.19 -0.89 -17.93
CA ASN A 178 9.28 -0.42 -19.31
C ASN A 178 10.20 0.82 -19.39
N THR A 179 10.49 1.33 -20.59
CA THR A 179 11.45 2.44 -20.78
C THR A 179 10.78 3.75 -21.21
N HIS A 180 9.59 4.03 -20.68
CA HIS A 180 8.84 5.25 -21.03
C HIS A 180 9.55 6.50 -20.49
N ASN A 181 10.12 6.41 -19.28
CA ASN A 181 11.14 7.33 -18.79
C ASN A 181 12.37 6.53 -18.38
N ASN A 182 13.56 6.94 -18.82
CA ASN A 182 14.82 6.26 -18.49
C ASN A 182 15.90 7.23 -18.01
N ILE A 183 15.54 8.49 -17.77
CA ILE A 183 16.46 9.53 -17.31
C ILE A 183 16.45 9.58 -15.80
N CYS A 184 17.63 9.62 -15.18
CA CYS A 184 17.82 9.44 -13.75
C CYS A 184 18.75 10.51 -13.16
N GLY A 185 18.29 11.12 -12.07
CA GLY A 185 19.05 12.08 -11.25
C GLY A 185 19.39 13.39 -11.95
N LYS A 186 20.14 14.26 -11.24
CA LYS A 186 20.52 15.61 -11.71
C LYS A 186 21.40 15.63 -12.96
N ALA A 187 22.13 14.54 -13.20
CA ALA A 187 23.03 14.41 -14.34
C ALA A 187 22.32 13.97 -15.62
N ASN A 188 20.99 13.71 -15.56
CA ASN A 188 20.18 13.24 -16.68
C ASN A 188 20.80 12.02 -17.39
N LEU A 189 21.27 11.05 -16.61
CA LEU A 189 21.88 9.82 -17.13
C LEU A 189 20.79 8.79 -17.43
N SER A 190 21.04 7.88 -18.37
CA SER A 190 20.20 6.68 -18.47
C SER A 190 20.30 5.86 -17.17
N PHE A 191 19.27 5.10 -16.81
CA PHE A 191 19.32 4.25 -15.61
C PHE A 191 20.57 3.34 -15.60
N GLN A 192 20.91 2.74 -16.73
CA GLN A 192 22.11 1.89 -16.86
C GLN A 192 23.41 2.68 -16.59
N ALA A 193 23.54 3.89 -17.15
CA ALA A 193 24.72 4.73 -16.93
C ALA A 193 24.80 5.23 -15.48
N PHE A 194 23.66 5.59 -14.88
CA PHE A 194 23.56 5.95 -13.47
C PHE A 194 23.98 4.78 -12.57
N HIS A 195 23.44 3.58 -12.85
CA HIS A 195 23.76 2.34 -12.15
C HIS A 195 25.26 2.02 -12.22
N GLN A 196 25.86 2.07 -13.41
CA GLN A 196 27.30 1.83 -13.58
C GLN A 196 28.16 2.85 -12.83
N LYS A 197 27.79 4.14 -12.90
CA LYS A 197 28.54 5.22 -12.25
C LYS A 197 28.48 5.14 -10.72
N HIS A 198 27.35 4.74 -10.17
CA HIS A 198 27.08 4.75 -8.73
C HIS A 198 27.00 3.35 -8.10
N GLN A 199 27.31 2.30 -8.87
CA GLN A 199 27.33 0.90 -8.45
C GLN A 199 26.01 0.48 -7.76
N GLY A 200 24.88 0.83 -8.37
CA GLY A 200 23.55 0.50 -7.85
C GLY A 200 23.09 1.29 -6.61
N ARG A 201 23.87 2.30 -6.17
CA ARG A 201 23.49 3.18 -5.05
C ARG A 201 22.81 4.46 -5.51
N PHE A 202 22.06 5.08 -4.59
CA PHE A 202 21.37 6.34 -4.80
C PHE A 202 21.99 7.46 -3.94
N PRO A 203 23.09 8.08 -4.38
CA PRO A 203 23.68 9.20 -3.65
C PRO A 203 22.73 10.41 -3.69
N PHE A 204 22.14 10.80 -2.56
CA PHE A 204 21.19 11.91 -2.45
C PHE A 204 21.69 13.24 -3.05
N SER A 205 23.01 13.47 -3.08
CA SER A 205 23.59 14.66 -3.72
C SER A 205 23.32 14.72 -5.23
N GLN A 206 23.14 13.56 -5.87
CA GLN A 206 22.89 13.38 -7.30
C GLN A 206 21.39 13.23 -7.64
N LEU A 207 20.51 13.17 -6.65
CA LEU A 207 19.07 13.02 -6.87
C LEU A 207 18.38 14.39 -6.90
N ASN A 208 17.32 14.50 -7.70
CA ASN A 208 16.46 15.68 -7.71
C ASN A 208 15.67 15.73 -6.40
N ARG A 209 15.60 16.92 -5.79
CA ARG A 209 14.71 17.13 -4.64
C ARG A 209 13.31 17.34 -5.19
N VAL A 210 12.32 16.72 -4.56
CA VAL A 210 10.91 16.88 -4.92
C VAL A 210 10.20 17.72 -3.87
N ASP A 211 9.29 18.59 -4.31
CA ASP A 211 8.42 19.36 -3.43
C ASP A 211 7.08 18.64 -3.32
N TRP A 212 7.10 17.52 -2.61
CA TRP A 212 5.95 16.64 -2.47
C TRP A 212 5.59 16.48 -0.99
N ASN A 213 4.33 16.75 -0.65
CA ASN A 213 3.77 16.45 0.66
C ASN A 213 2.84 15.23 0.56
N PRO A 214 3.27 14.04 1.01
CA PRO A 214 2.46 12.82 0.91
C PRO A 214 1.16 12.92 1.72
N LEU A 215 1.13 13.74 2.79
CA LEU A 215 0.00 13.90 3.71
C LEU A 215 -0.95 15.02 3.29
N GLU A 216 -0.65 15.75 2.23
CA GLU A 216 -1.57 16.76 1.71
C GLU A 216 -2.80 16.04 1.16
N LYS A 217 -3.97 16.44 1.66
CA LYS A 217 -5.23 15.97 1.12
C LYS A 217 -5.32 16.49 -0.30
N GLU A 218 -5.45 15.57 -1.26
CA GLU A 218 -5.83 15.97 -2.61
C GLU A 218 -7.17 16.69 -2.50
N ALA A 219 -7.26 17.89 -3.09
CA ALA A 219 -8.52 18.55 -3.29
C ALA A 219 -9.38 17.55 -4.07
N ARG A 220 -10.32 16.92 -3.38
CA ARG A 220 -11.20 15.93 -4.00
C ARG A 220 -12.12 16.73 -4.91
N ASP A 221 -11.75 16.84 -6.18
CA ASP A 221 -12.65 17.21 -7.26
C ASP A 221 -13.66 16.06 -7.41
N PHE A 222 -14.58 15.97 -6.44
CA PHE A 222 -15.79 15.18 -6.54
C PHE A 222 -16.69 15.89 -7.54
N TYR A 223 -16.55 15.53 -8.81
CA TYR A 223 -17.58 15.72 -9.83
C TYR A 223 -18.36 14.43 -10.01
#